data_AF-A0A9W6UI30-F1
#
_entry.id   AF-A0A9W6UI30-F1
#
_cell.length_a   1.000
_cell.length_b   1.000
_cell.length_c   1.000
_cell.angle_alpha   90.00
_cell.angle_beta   90.00
_cell.angle_gamma   90.00
#
_symmetry.space_group_name_H-M   'P 1'
#
loop_
_entity.id
_entity.type
_entity.pdbx_description
1 polymer ?
#
loop_
_entity_poly.entity_id
_entity_poly.type
_entity_poly.pdbx_seq_one_letter_code
_entity_poly.pdbx_strand_id
1 'polypeptide(L)' 'MSCLDCRTALSAELDGEEPGHSPHAVRVHLHTCEHCGTWLSAARGLQRLVGELMGARYQDGENRMPDRIGQGARG' A
#
# COMPACT_ATOMS: atom_id res chain seq x y z
N MET A 1 -21.97 -5.78 -11.13
CA MET A 1 -21.59 -5.29 -9.79
C MET A 1 -21.90 -3.81 -9.69
N SER A 2 -22.17 -3.32 -8.49
CA SER A 2 -22.32 -1.89 -8.24
C SER A 2 -20.95 -1.20 -8.14
N CYS A 3 -20.93 0.14 -8.19
CA CYS A 3 -19.71 0.90 -7.94
C CYS A 3 -19.17 0.69 -6.51
N LEU A 4 -20.07 0.46 -5.53
CA LEU A 4 -19.67 0.18 -4.15
C LEU A 4 -18.92 -1.15 -4.08
N ASP A 5 -19.48 -2.23 -4.64
CA ASP A 5 -18.86 -3.55 -4.68
C ASP A 5 -17.49 -3.50 -5.38
N CYS A 6 -17.41 -2.77 -6.49
CA CYS A 6 -16.15 -2.59 -7.22
C CYS A 6 -15.08 -1.91 -6.37
N ARG A 7 -15.43 -0.81 -5.68
CA ARG A 7 -14.48 -0.09 -4.82
C ARG A 7 -14.07 -0.90 -3.60
N THR A 8 -14.99 -1.67 -3.01
CA THR A 8 -14.69 -2.58 -1.90
C THR A 8 -13.71 -3.67 -2.33
N ALA A 9 -13.96 -4.34 -3.47
CA ALA A 9 -13.04 -5.35 -3.99
C ALA A 9 -11.65 -4.77 -4.31
N LEU A 10 -11.61 -3.59 -4.93
CA LEU A 10 -10.34 -2.91 -5.24
C LEU A 10 -9.60 -2.43 -3.99
N SER A 11 -10.31 -2.01 -2.93
CA SER A 11 -9.68 -1.67 -1.65
C SER A 11 -9.00 -2.91 -1.06
N ALA A 12 -9.74 -4.02 -0.97
CA ALA A 12 -9.18 -5.28 -0.48
C ALA A 12 -7.93 -5.69 -1.29
N GLU A 13 -7.96 -5.61 -2.62
CA GLU A 13 -6.76 -5.87 -3.44
C GLU A 13 -5.58 -4.94 -3.12
N LEU A 14 -5.84 -3.65 -2.88
CA LEU A 14 -4.81 -2.69 -2.50
C LEU A 14 -4.23 -3.05 -1.12
N ASP A 15 -5.07 -3.41 -0.17
CA ASP A 15 -4.68 -3.77 1.19
C ASP A 15 -4.05 -5.18 1.29
N GLY A 16 -4.03 -5.93 0.18
CA GLY A 16 -3.48 -7.29 0.10
C GLY A 16 -4.44 -8.37 0.64
N GLU A 17 -5.70 -8.01 0.82
CA GLU A 17 -6.79 -8.88 1.27
C GLU A 17 -7.49 -9.58 0.09
N GLU A 18 -8.38 -10.53 0.40
CA GLU A 18 -9.17 -11.21 -0.61
C GLU A 18 -10.31 -10.30 -1.13
N PRO A 19 -10.41 -10.04 -2.45
CA PRO A 19 -11.41 -9.11 -3.00
C PRO A 19 -12.88 -9.53 -2.86
N GLY A 20 -13.18 -10.80 -2.55
CA GLY A 20 -14.54 -11.34 -2.48
C GLY A 20 -15.34 -11.31 -3.80
N HIS A 21 -14.74 -10.79 -4.88
CA HIS A 21 -15.33 -10.67 -6.20
C HIS A 21 -14.36 -11.19 -7.26
N SER A 22 -14.90 -11.72 -8.36
CA SER A 22 -14.09 -12.17 -9.48
C SER A 22 -13.30 -11.01 -10.10
N PRO A 23 -11.98 -11.17 -10.34
CA PRO A 23 -11.17 -10.17 -11.01
C PRO A 23 -11.70 -9.80 -12.41
N HIS A 24 -12.35 -10.74 -13.09
CA HIS A 24 -12.95 -10.47 -14.40
C HIS A 24 -14.12 -9.47 -14.27
N ALA A 25 -14.99 -9.66 -13.28
CA ALA A 25 -16.12 -8.78 -13.06
C ALA A 25 -15.67 -7.36 -12.70
N VAL A 26 -14.60 -7.23 -11.90
CA VAL A 26 -14.01 -5.92 -11.53
C VAL A 26 -13.44 -5.24 -12.78
N ARG A 27 -12.71 -5.96 -13.62
CA ARG A 27 -12.18 -5.42 -14.89
C ARG A 27 -13.30 -4.94 -15.83
N VAL A 28 -14.36 -5.72 -15.99
CA VAL A 28 -15.52 -5.33 -16.82
C VAL A 28 -16.15 -4.03 -16.31
N HIS A 29 -16.29 -3.88 -14.99
CA HIS A 29 -16.82 -2.64 -14.41
C HIS A 29 -15.86 -1.45 -14.62
N LEU A 30 -14.55 -1.65 -14.45
CA LEU A 30 -13.56 -0.60 -14.71
C LEU A 30 -13.53 -0.13 -16.18
N HIS A 31 -13.84 -1.01 -17.14
CA HIS A 31 -13.97 -0.63 -18.54
C HIS A 31 -15.23 0.17 -18.86
N THR A 32 -16.26 0.09 -18.02
CA THR A 32 -17.58 0.70 -18.26
C THR A 32 -17.89 1.89 -17.35
N CYS A 33 -17.12 2.08 -16.28
CA CYS A 33 -17.32 3.14 -15.29
C CYS A 33 -16.05 3.97 -15.09
N GLU A 34 -16.02 5.15 -15.72
CA GLU A 34 -14.90 6.10 -15.61
C GLU A 34 -14.63 6.54 -14.16
N HIS A 35 -15.68 6.74 -13.36
CA HIS A 35 -15.55 7.14 -11.96
C HIS A 35 -14.80 6.12 -11.11
N CYS A 36 -14.99 4.82 -11.38
CA CYS A 36 -14.25 3.77 -10.68
C CYS A 36 -12.79 3.71 -11.14
N GLY A 37 -12.51 4.00 -12.41
CA GLY A 37 -11.14 4.17 -12.92
C GLY A 37 -10.39 5.35 -12.30
N THR A 38 -11.05 6.51 -12.18
CA THR A 38 -10.49 7.69 -11.50
C THR A 38 -10.25 7.41 -10.03
N TRP A 39 -11.21 6.79 -9.34
CA TRP A 39 -11.09 6.43 -7.94
C TRP A 39 -9.89 5.50 -7.71
N LEU A 40 -9.73 4.44 -8.53
CA LEU A 40 -8.61 3.50 -8.40
C LEU A 40 -7.26 4.17 -8.60
N SER A 41 -7.17 5.10 -9.55
CA SER A 41 -5.95 5.87 -9.79
C SER A 41 -5.57 6.73 -8.59
N ALA A 42 -6.55 7.40 -7.97
CA ALA A 42 -6.36 8.18 -6.75
C ALA A 42 -5.97 7.30 -5.56
N ALA A 43 -6.65 6.16 -5.37
CA ALA A 43 -6.37 5.23 -4.27
C ALA A 43 -4.93 4.67 -4.34
N ARG A 44 -4.46 4.29 -5.54
CA ARG A 44 -3.06 3.89 -5.77
C ARG A 44 -2.07 5.00 -5.48
N GLY A 45 -2.41 6.25 -5.83
CA GLY A 45 -1.60 7.42 -5.50
C GLY A 45 -1.46 7.60 -3.99
N LEU A 46 -2.57 7.51 -3.26
CA LEU A 46 -2.58 7.61 -1.81
C LEU A 46 -1.77 6.48 -1.15
N GLN A 47 -1.94 5.24 -1.59
CA GLN A 47 -1.20 4.10 -1.05
C GLN A 47 0.32 4.29 -1.18
N ARG A 48 0.80 4.78 -2.34
CA ARG A 48 2.22 5.09 -2.52
C ARG A 48 2.70 6.17 -1.55
N LEU A 49 1.97 7.28 -1.43
CA LEU A 49 2.32 8.38 -0.52
C LEU A 49 2.37 7.92 0.94
N VAL A 50 1.42 7.08 1.36
CA VAL A 50 1.41 6.50 2.71
C VAL A 50 2.61 5.56 2.88
N GLY A 51 2.90 4.71 1.90
CA GLY A 51 4.08 3.84 1.91
C GLY A 51 5.39 4.60 2.03
N GLU A 52 5.54 5.69 1.25
CA GLU A 52 6.70 6.58 1.31
C GLU A 52 6.83 7.27 2.67
N LEU A 53 5.72 7.81 3.21
CA LEU A 53 5.71 8.45 4.52
C LEU A 53 6.08 7.48 5.64
N MET A 54 5.56 6.25 5.60
CA MET A 54 5.82 5.23 6.61
C MET A 54 7.22 4.64 6.48
N GLY A 55 7.70 4.44 5.25
CA GLY A 55 9.08 4.01 4.96
C GLY A 55 10.12 5.04 5.40
N ALA A 56 9.87 6.33 5.15
CA ALA A 56 10.74 7.41 5.63
C ALA A 56 10.83 7.45 7.17
N ARG A 57 9.71 7.19 7.87
CA ARG A 57 9.71 7.11 9.35
C ARG A 57 10.47 5.91 9.90
N TYR A 58 10.47 4.77 9.19
CA TYR A 58 11.25 3.59 9.59
C TYR A 58 12.75 3.81 9.41
N GLN A 59 13.17 4.44 8.31
CA GLN A 59 14.58 4.73 8.01
C GLN A 59 15.21 5.74 8.99
N ASP A 60 14.43 6.72 9.48
CA ASP A 60 14.90 7.69 10.49
C ASP A 60 15.15 7.03 11.86
N GLY A 61 14.44 5.93 12.17
CA GLY A 61 14.58 5.19 13.43
C GLY A 61 15.76 4.21 13.47
N GLU A 62 16.11 3.56 12.36
CA GLU A 62 17.21 2.58 12.28
C GLU A 62 18.61 3.23 12.21
N ASN A 63 18.73 4.49 11.78
CA ASN A 63 20.03 5.16 11.68
C ASN A 63 20.57 5.72 13.02
N ARG A 64 19.94 5.39 14.16
CA ARG A 64 20.38 5.77 15.52
C ARG A 64 20.83 4.57 16.37
N MET A 65 21.70 3.73 15.83
CA MET A 65 22.52 2.81 16.63
C MET A 65 24.01 3.01 16.28
N PRO A 66 24.75 3.88 16.99
CA PRO A 66 26.18 3.79 16.99
C PRO A 66 26.58 2.56 17.82
N ASP A 67 27.04 1.50 17.15
CA ASP A 67 27.74 0.41 17.82
C ASP A 67 29.08 0.95 18.35
N ARG A 68 29.07 1.42 19.60
CA ARG A 68 30.25 1.72 20.39
C ARG A 68 30.09 1.10 21.78
N ILE A 69 30.35 -0.20 21.85
CA ILE A 69 30.84 -0.88 23.06
C ILE A 69 31.91 -1.86 22.55
N GLY A 70 33.18 -1.46 22.42
CA GLY A 70 34.13 -1.54 23.53
C GLY A 70 34.70 -2.96 23.68
N GLN A 71 35.81 -3.26 23.01
CA GLN A 71 36.68 -4.36 23.42
C GLN A 71 38.07 -3.81 23.72
N GLY A 72 38.42 -3.97 25.00
CA GLY A 72 39.57 -3.38 25.64
C GLY A 72 40.88 -4.06 25.30
N ALA A 73 41.93 -3.27 25.46
CA ALA A 73 43.30 -3.71 25.53
C ALA A 73 43.48 -4.82 26.58
N ARG A 74 44.10 -5.92 26.17
CA ARG A 74 45.01 -6.79 26.94
C ARG A 74 46.02 -7.27 25.89
N GLY A 75 47.32 -7.11 26.04
CA GLY A 75 48.16 -7.23 27.22
C GLY A 75 49.23 -8.22 26.83
#